data_AF-A0A6I2H100-F1
#
_entry.id   AF-A0A6I2H100-F1
#
_cell.length_a   1.000
_cell.length_b   1.000
_cell.length_c   1.000
_cell.angle_alpha   90.00
_cell.angle_beta   90.00
_cell.angle_gamma   90.00
#
_symmetry.space_group_name_H-M   'P 1'
#
loop_
_entity.id
_entity.type
_entity.pdbx_description
1 polymer ?
#
loop_
_entity_poly.entity_id
_entity_poly.type
_entity_poly.pdbx_seq_one_letter_code
_entity_poly.pdbx_strand_id
1 'polypeptide(L)'
;MSEYQWYEFVAVDRPLSEKEQTALRGISTQAEISATRFWNEYQWGDLKADPAKLLAKYFDLHLYFANWGTHRLMLRVPKDRVDLASLKPYFAGAPRELTVHGEHLVIDLRSENDGGDDGEEPPSLATLAPVRALLLQGDLRPAYLAWLCGLQEGEREDDAPEPPVPAGLGKLDGPLEALADFLRIDVDLLAAAAEASPEFDDDEAGLVPWVKALPEAERLRWLLRAAKHPELALGAELRAAYRQTRAPVRSASLRTAAELWKRAEQLRSKREAREAAAQTRSEAAAERRRQKRLEALAERGAEAWAELAQKVDEREYEKAVALASDLHALAERDGKLEAFDARFAQLKKRLARRKGFFDRFKRAMRPSVAEYF
;
A
#
# COMPACT_ATOMS: atom_id res chain seq x y z
N MET A 1 -4.80 10.09 -22.80
CA MET A 1 -3.51 9.37 -22.66
C MET A 1 -3.64 8.03 -23.35
N SER A 2 -2.53 7.40 -23.76
CA SER A 2 -2.58 6.07 -24.38
C SER A 2 -2.96 5.01 -23.34
N GLU A 3 -3.80 4.07 -23.75
CA GLU A 3 -4.06 2.83 -23.02
C GLU A 3 -2.73 2.16 -22.68
N TYR A 4 -2.58 1.70 -21.43
CA TYR A 4 -1.39 0.99 -20.97
C TYR A 4 -1.81 -0.20 -20.12
N GLN A 5 -1.28 -1.37 -20.48
CA GLN A 5 -1.53 -2.63 -19.79
C GLN A 5 -0.23 -3.35 -19.53
N TRP A 6 -0.13 -3.96 -18.36
CA TRP A 6 0.98 -4.78 -17.91
C TRP A 6 0.49 -6.18 -17.60
N TYR A 7 1.12 -7.19 -18.21
CA TYR A 7 0.87 -8.60 -17.94
C TYR A 7 2.14 -9.24 -17.41
N GLU A 8 2.06 -9.89 -16.25
CA GLU A 8 3.17 -10.64 -15.68
C GLU A 8 2.69 -11.99 -15.15
N PHE A 9 3.48 -13.04 -15.37
CA PHE A 9 3.25 -14.39 -14.89
C PHE A 9 4.54 -14.95 -14.31
N VAL A 10 4.43 -15.69 -13.21
CA VAL A 10 5.57 -16.33 -12.53
C VAL A 10 5.29 -17.80 -12.26
N ALA A 11 6.27 -18.65 -12.57
CA ALA A 11 6.29 -20.07 -12.23
C ALA A 11 7.17 -20.28 -10.99
N VAL A 12 6.57 -20.83 -9.93
CA VAL A 12 7.17 -21.03 -8.61
C VAL A 12 7.44 -22.51 -8.36
N ASP A 13 6.47 -23.37 -8.66
CA ASP A 13 6.53 -24.78 -8.30
C ASP A 13 7.47 -25.57 -9.23
N ARG A 14 7.53 -25.19 -10.50
CA ARG A 14 8.48 -25.76 -11.47
C ARG A 14 8.92 -24.71 -12.50
N PRO A 15 10.19 -24.74 -12.94
CA PRO A 15 10.61 -23.95 -14.08
C PRO A 15 9.91 -24.43 -15.37
N LEU A 16 9.70 -23.50 -16.29
CA LEU A 16 9.27 -23.77 -17.66
C LEU A 16 10.37 -24.47 -18.44
N SER A 17 10.01 -25.56 -19.11
CA SER A 17 10.89 -26.20 -20.08
C SER A 17 11.09 -25.33 -21.33
N GLU A 18 12.15 -25.58 -22.09
CA GLU A 18 12.43 -24.87 -23.35
C GLU A 18 11.26 -24.99 -24.36
N LYS A 19 10.58 -26.14 -24.37
CA LYS A 19 9.39 -26.37 -25.22
C LYS A 19 8.22 -25.47 -24.82
N GLU A 20 8.01 -25.29 -23.51
CA GLU A 20 6.95 -24.42 -22.99
C GLU A 20 7.28 -22.95 -23.25
N GLN A 21 8.53 -22.54 -23.06
CA GLN A 21 8.98 -21.19 -23.40
C GLN A 21 8.80 -20.90 -24.89
N THR A 22 9.13 -21.86 -25.77
CA THR A 22 8.89 -21.74 -27.22
C THR A 22 7.39 -21.64 -27.55
N ALA A 23 6.53 -22.40 -26.87
CA ALA A 23 5.08 -22.31 -27.06
C ALA A 23 4.53 -20.93 -26.66
N LEU A 24 5.01 -20.38 -25.53
CA LEU A 24 4.65 -19.04 -25.07
C LEU A 24 5.14 -17.95 -26.02
N ARG A 25 6.30 -18.16 -26.67
CA ARG A 25 6.81 -17.26 -27.70
C ARG A 25 5.89 -17.15 -28.91
N GLY A 26 5.16 -18.22 -29.22
CA GLY A 26 4.11 -18.21 -30.25
C GLY A 26 2.86 -17.41 -29.86
N ILE A 27 2.64 -17.11 -28.57
CA ILE A 27 1.50 -16.34 -28.08
C ILE A 27 1.82 -14.85 -28.04
N SER A 28 2.98 -14.49 -27.49
CA SER A 28 3.49 -13.11 -27.48
C SER A 28 4.93 -13.12 -27.95
N THR A 29 5.18 -12.45 -29.08
CA THR A 29 6.52 -12.32 -29.65
C THR A 29 7.37 -11.28 -28.92
N GLN A 30 6.72 -10.24 -28.36
CA GLN A 30 7.36 -9.12 -27.68
C GLN A 30 7.61 -9.35 -26.19
N ALA A 31 6.90 -10.29 -25.56
CA ALA A 31 7.07 -10.55 -24.13
C ALA A 31 8.53 -10.92 -23.77
N GLU A 32 8.98 -10.62 -22.57
CA GLU A 32 10.17 -11.27 -22.03
C GLU A 32 9.78 -12.62 -21.44
N ILE A 33 10.50 -13.68 -21.81
CA ILE A 33 10.24 -15.05 -21.35
C ILE A 33 11.52 -15.63 -20.79
N SER A 34 11.43 -16.18 -19.59
CA SER A 34 12.49 -16.95 -18.93
C SER A 34 11.92 -18.29 -18.43
N ALA A 35 12.76 -19.09 -17.77
CA ALA A 35 12.32 -20.32 -17.14
C ALA A 35 11.32 -20.10 -15.98
N THR A 36 11.19 -18.89 -15.44
CA THR A 36 10.32 -18.63 -14.27
C THR A 36 9.40 -17.44 -14.45
N ARG A 37 9.52 -16.69 -15.56
CA ARG A 37 8.78 -15.44 -15.76
C ARG A 37 8.33 -15.29 -17.20
N PHE A 38 7.13 -14.75 -17.39
CA PHE A 38 6.66 -14.20 -18.65
C PHE A 38 6.12 -12.81 -18.32
N TRP A 39 6.53 -11.76 -19.03
CA TRP A 39 5.90 -10.46 -18.88
C TRP A 39 5.89 -9.65 -20.17
N ASN A 40 4.90 -8.78 -20.32
CA ASN A 40 4.83 -7.84 -21.44
C ASN A 40 3.99 -6.63 -21.07
N GLU A 41 4.31 -5.50 -21.70
CA GLU A 41 3.45 -4.31 -21.71
C GLU A 41 2.77 -4.14 -23.07
N TYR A 42 1.56 -3.58 -23.05
CA TYR A 42 0.79 -3.28 -24.25
C TYR A 42 0.29 -1.84 -24.18
N GLN A 43 0.57 -1.08 -25.25
CA GLN A 43 0.02 0.27 -25.46
C GLN A 43 -1.17 0.28 -26.45
N TRP A 44 -1.32 -0.81 -27.20
CA TRP A 44 -2.38 -1.02 -28.20
C TRP A 44 -2.69 -2.51 -28.29
N GLY A 45 -3.97 -2.87 -28.19
CA GLY A 45 -4.41 -4.27 -28.21
C GLY A 45 -4.30 -4.94 -26.85
N ASP A 46 -4.15 -6.26 -26.85
CA ASP A 46 -4.21 -7.07 -25.63
C ASP A 46 -3.48 -8.41 -25.82
N LEU A 47 -3.14 -9.08 -24.72
CA LEU A 47 -2.62 -10.43 -24.72
C LEU A 47 -3.56 -11.36 -25.48
N LYS A 48 -3.04 -12.06 -26.51
CA LYS A 48 -3.83 -12.96 -27.37
C LYS A 48 -3.99 -14.35 -26.76
N ALA A 49 -4.17 -14.41 -25.44
CA ALA A 49 -4.42 -15.62 -24.70
C ALA A 49 -5.23 -15.31 -23.45
N ASP A 50 -5.95 -16.32 -22.98
CA ASP A 50 -6.68 -16.27 -21.72
C ASP A 50 -5.72 -16.45 -20.54
N PRO A 51 -5.57 -15.45 -19.65
CA PRO A 51 -4.66 -15.53 -18.51
C PRO A 51 -4.93 -16.72 -17.59
N ALA A 52 -6.19 -17.09 -17.38
CA ALA A 52 -6.55 -18.22 -16.52
C ALA A 52 -6.04 -19.55 -17.08
N LYS A 53 -6.08 -19.71 -18.42
CA LYS A 53 -5.56 -20.90 -19.11
C LYS A 53 -4.03 -20.96 -19.08
N LEU A 54 -3.36 -19.81 -19.23
CA LEU A 54 -1.90 -19.74 -19.10
C LEU A 54 -1.46 -20.09 -17.68
N LEU A 55 -2.14 -19.51 -16.68
CA LEU A 55 -1.91 -19.80 -15.28
C LEU A 55 -2.09 -21.30 -15.00
N ALA A 56 -3.25 -21.88 -15.32
CA ALA A 56 -3.53 -23.28 -15.04
C ALA A 56 -2.50 -24.25 -15.67
N LYS A 57 -1.94 -23.89 -16.84
CA LYS A 57 -1.03 -24.75 -17.60
C LYS A 57 0.45 -24.58 -17.25
N TYR A 58 0.91 -23.34 -17.05
CA TYR A 58 2.33 -23.01 -17.04
C TYR A 58 2.82 -22.28 -15.79
N PHE A 59 1.95 -21.53 -15.10
CA PHE A 59 2.37 -20.56 -14.09
C PHE A 59 1.66 -20.77 -12.76
N ASP A 60 2.13 -20.08 -11.72
CA ASP A 60 1.55 -20.15 -10.37
C ASP A 60 0.95 -18.82 -9.91
N LEU A 61 1.38 -17.73 -10.53
CA LEU A 61 0.99 -16.37 -10.21
C LEU A 61 0.77 -15.60 -11.51
N HIS A 62 -0.23 -14.72 -11.53
CA HIS A 62 -0.43 -13.76 -12.61
C HIS A 62 -0.82 -12.40 -12.03
N LEU A 63 -0.21 -11.35 -12.54
CA LEU A 63 -0.56 -9.95 -12.28
C LEU A 63 -0.94 -9.28 -13.59
N TYR A 64 -2.06 -8.57 -13.56
CA TYR A 64 -2.49 -7.65 -14.59
C TYR A 64 -2.75 -6.27 -13.97
N PHE A 65 -2.22 -5.25 -14.63
CA PHE A 65 -2.42 -3.85 -14.28
C PHE A 65 -2.79 -3.08 -15.53
N ALA A 66 -3.76 -2.20 -15.43
CA ALA A 66 -4.11 -1.27 -16.50
C ALA A 66 -4.31 0.13 -15.94
N ASN A 67 -3.74 1.13 -16.62
CA ASN A 67 -3.75 2.53 -16.15
C ASN A 67 -5.15 3.17 -16.11
N TRP A 68 -6.16 2.53 -16.67
CA TRP A 68 -7.56 2.92 -16.52
C TRP A 68 -8.23 2.34 -15.27
N GLY A 69 -7.45 1.78 -14.34
CA GLY A 69 -7.94 1.41 -13.02
C GLY A 69 -8.17 -0.08 -12.79
N THR A 70 -7.76 -0.98 -13.69
CA THR A 70 -7.96 -2.43 -13.48
C THR A 70 -6.72 -3.08 -12.88
N HIS A 71 -6.85 -3.58 -11.65
CA HIS A 71 -5.86 -4.41 -10.99
C HIS A 71 -6.39 -5.85 -10.88
N ARG A 72 -5.60 -6.84 -11.27
CA ARG A 72 -5.96 -8.26 -11.11
C ARG A 72 -4.77 -9.10 -10.71
N LEU A 73 -4.92 -9.90 -9.66
CA LEU A 73 -3.95 -10.86 -9.17
C LEU A 73 -4.62 -12.24 -9.16
N MET A 74 -4.02 -13.20 -9.86
CA MET A 74 -4.47 -14.60 -9.84
C MET A 74 -3.41 -15.48 -9.17
N LEU A 75 -3.85 -16.32 -8.23
CA LEU A 75 -3.00 -17.22 -7.47
C LEU A 75 -3.44 -18.67 -7.70
N ARG A 76 -2.53 -19.51 -8.22
CA ARG A 76 -2.77 -20.95 -8.39
C ARG A 76 -2.15 -21.72 -7.23
N VAL A 77 -2.95 -22.47 -6.49
CA VAL A 77 -2.50 -23.30 -5.37
C VAL A 77 -2.91 -24.77 -5.57
N PRO A 78 -2.12 -25.75 -5.12
CA PRO A 78 -2.54 -27.15 -5.12
C PRO A 78 -3.77 -27.34 -4.23
N LYS A 79 -4.81 -27.97 -4.78
CA LYS A 79 -6.12 -28.12 -4.11
C LYS A 79 -6.03 -28.96 -2.84
N ASP A 80 -5.15 -29.94 -2.82
CA ASP A 80 -4.91 -30.85 -1.69
C ASP A 80 -4.17 -30.17 -0.51
N ARG A 81 -3.60 -28.99 -0.74
CA ARG A 81 -2.82 -28.24 0.25
C ARG A 81 -3.58 -27.08 0.89
N VAL A 82 -4.81 -26.82 0.46
CA VAL A 82 -5.64 -25.72 0.97
C VAL A 82 -7.00 -26.23 1.42
N ASP A 83 -7.51 -25.68 2.53
CA ASP A 83 -8.86 -25.99 2.99
C ASP A 83 -9.89 -25.17 2.20
N LEU A 84 -10.35 -25.74 1.08
CA LEU A 84 -11.37 -25.14 0.24
C LEU A 84 -12.64 -24.78 1.03
N ALA A 85 -13.02 -25.58 2.03
CA ALA A 85 -14.24 -25.33 2.80
C ALA A 85 -14.10 -24.09 3.69
N SER A 86 -12.88 -23.77 4.13
CA SER A 86 -12.60 -22.54 4.89
C SER A 86 -12.43 -21.31 4.01
N LEU A 87 -12.05 -21.47 2.73
CA LEU A 87 -11.97 -20.35 1.79
C LEU A 87 -13.35 -19.93 1.23
N LYS A 88 -14.24 -20.89 0.97
CA LYS A 88 -15.55 -20.66 0.34
C LYS A 88 -16.37 -19.47 0.91
N PRO A 89 -16.48 -19.26 2.24
CA PRO A 89 -17.26 -18.14 2.78
C PRO A 89 -16.82 -16.77 2.27
N TYR A 90 -15.53 -16.58 2.00
CA TYR A 90 -14.98 -15.32 1.54
C TYR A 90 -15.28 -15.01 0.07
N PHE A 91 -15.57 -16.03 -0.74
CA PHE A 91 -15.80 -15.90 -2.19
C PHE A 91 -17.24 -16.15 -2.62
N ALA A 92 -18.17 -16.32 -1.67
CA ALA A 92 -19.59 -16.51 -2.01
C ALA A 92 -20.21 -15.22 -2.55
N GLY A 93 -20.86 -15.28 -3.73
CA GLY A 93 -21.73 -14.22 -4.23
C GLY A 93 -21.06 -13.04 -4.97
N ALA A 94 -19.82 -13.19 -5.46
CA ALA A 94 -19.03 -12.10 -6.05
C ALA A 94 -18.37 -12.48 -7.40
N PRO A 95 -17.97 -11.51 -8.25
CA PRO A 95 -17.10 -11.70 -9.43
C PRO A 95 -15.63 -12.03 -9.09
N ARG A 96 -15.19 -11.98 -7.82
CA ARG A 96 -13.94 -12.62 -7.38
C ARG A 96 -14.13 -14.12 -7.34
N GLU A 97 -13.32 -14.83 -8.08
CA GLU A 97 -13.55 -16.24 -8.36
C GLU A 97 -12.63 -17.16 -7.53
N LEU A 98 -13.24 -18.21 -7.01
CA LEU A 98 -12.56 -19.35 -6.42
C LEU A 98 -12.86 -20.58 -7.28
N THR A 99 -12.00 -20.89 -8.24
CA THR A 99 -12.28 -21.87 -9.29
C THR A 99 -11.37 -23.10 -9.18
N VAL A 100 -11.99 -24.29 -9.30
CA VAL A 100 -11.27 -25.56 -9.26
C VAL A 100 -10.88 -25.97 -10.68
N HIS A 101 -9.57 -26.11 -10.92
CA HIS A 101 -8.99 -26.57 -12.18
C HIS A 101 -8.21 -27.86 -11.96
N GLY A 102 -8.89 -29.01 -12.04
CA GLY A 102 -8.28 -30.33 -11.79
C GLY A 102 -7.73 -30.44 -10.37
N GLU A 103 -6.41 -30.63 -10.28
CA GLU A 103 -5.65 -30.72 -9.01
C GLU A 103 -5.29 -29.35 -8.41
N HIS A 104 -5.71 -28.25 -9.04
CA HIS A 104 -5.39 -26.90 -8.63
C HIS A 104 -6.65 -26.09 -8.30
N LEU A 105 -6.46 -25.08 -7.47
CA LEU A 105 -7.41 -24.04 -7.15
C LEU A 105 -6.82 -22.72 -7.66
N VAL A 106 -7.64 -21.92 -8.34
CA VAL A 106 -7.29 -20.56 -8.74
C VAL A 106 -8.12 -19.59 -7.91
N ILE A 107 -7.42 -18.64 -7.30
CA ILE A 107 -8.00 -17.51 -6.57
C ILE A 107 -7.79 -16.29 -7.45
N ASP A 108 -8.87 -15.65 -7.88
CA ASP A 108 -8.87 -14.50 -8.76
C ASP A 108 -9.32 -13.24 -8.00
N LEU A 109 -8.37 -12.34 -7.77
CA LEU A 109 -8.57 -11.11 -7.01
C LEU A 109 -8.53 -9.94 -7.97
N ARG A 110 -9.61 -9.19 -8.05
CA ARG A 110 -9.73 -8.02 -8.91
C ARG A 110 -10.09 -6.78 -8.09
N SER A 111 -9.56 -5.64 -8.52
CA SER A 111 -10.08 -4.33 -8.16
C SER A 111 -10.26 -3.49 -9.41
N GLU A 112 -11.38 -2.78 -9.50
CA GLU A 112 -11.70 -1.83 -10.58
C GLU A 112 -11.93 -0.43 -10.00
N ASN A 113 -11.42 0.60 -10.70
CA ASN A 113 -11.62 1.99 -10.33
C ASN A 113 -11.83 2.83 -11.60
N ASP A 114 -12.90 3.61 -11.66
CA ASP A 114 -13.21 4.47 -12.80
C ASP A 114 -12.29 5.70 -12.90
N GLY A 115 -11.52 6.01 -11.85
CA GLY A 115 -10.66 7.18 -11.77
C GLY A 115 -9.34 7.10 -12.54
N GLY A 116 -8.96 5.91 -13.02
CA GLY A 116 -7.62 5.67 -13.57
C GLY A 116 -6.50 5.78 -12.52
N ASP A 117 -5.38 5.12 -12.77
CA ASP A 117 -4.21 5.14 -11.88
C ASP A 117 -3.12 6.01 -12.53
N ASP A 118 -3.43 7.32 -12.67
CA ASP A 118 -2.62 8.29 -13.39
C ASP A 118 -1.21 8.44 -12.78
N GLY A 119 -0.20 7.92 -13.49
CA GLY A 119 1.20 8.04 -13.09
C GLY A 119 1.67 6.99 -12.08
N GLU A 120 0.83 5.98 -11.77
CA GLU A 120 1.26 4.83 -10.99
C GLU A 120 2.04 3.82 -11.84
N GLU A 121 3.20 3.40 -11.35
CA GLU A 121 3.94 2.29 -11.95
C GLU A 121 3.27 0.96 -11.58
N PRO A 122 3.31 -0.05 -12.48
CA PRO A 122 2.78 -1.36 -12.18
C PRO A 122 3.35 -1.91 -10.86
N PRO A 123 2.51 -2.41 -9.95
CA PRO A 123 2.98 -3.06 -8.75
C PRO A 123 3.80 -4.29 -9.11
N SER A 124 4.86 -4.55 -8.34
CA SER A 124 5.73 -5.69 -8.58
C SER A 124 5.03 -6.99 -8.17
N LEU A 125 4.90 -7.98 -9.08
CA LEU A 125 4.40 -9.30 -8.68
C LEU A 125 5.28 -9.96 -7.61
N ALA A 126 6.55 -9.56 -7.47
CA ALA A 126 7.43 -10.05 -6.42
C ALA A 126 6.97 -9.67 -5.00
N THR A 127 6.31 -8.52 -4.82
CA THR A 127 5.78 -8.12 -3.49
C THR A 127 4.49 -8.88 -3.14
N LEU A 128 3.72 -9.30 -4.15
CA LEU A 128 2.48 -10.05 -3.99
C LEU A 128 2.68 -11.57 -3.99
N ALA A 129 3.76 -12.08 -4.58
CA ALA A 129 4.07 -13.51 -4.61
C ALA A 129 4.02 -14.21 -3.23
N PRO A 130 4.48 -13.60 -2.12
CA PRO A 130 4.38 -14.22 -0.79
C PRO A 130 2.95 -14.46 -0.30
N VAL A 131 1.93 -13.77 -0.84
CA VAL A 131 0.51 -14.01 -0.50
C VAL A 131 0.11 -15.46 -0.76
N ARG A 132 0.62 -16.05 -1.84
CA ARG A 132 0.40 -17.48 -2.15
C ARG A 132 0.92 -18.39 -1.04
N ALA A 133 2.08 -18.06 -0.46
CA ALA A 133 2.67 -18.84 0.62
C ALA A 133 1.84 -18.73 1.91
N LEU A 134 1.27 -17.55 2.21
CA LEU A 134 0.35 -17.36 3.33
C LEU A 134 -0.88 -18.28 3.21
N LEU A 135 -1.51 -18.31 2.03
CA LEU A 135 -2.64 -19.21 1.75
C LEU A 135 -2.27 -20.70 1.94
N LEU A 136 -1.09 -21.10 1.46
CA LEU A 136 -0.59 -22.48 1.63
C LEU A 136 -0.24 -22.82 3.09
N GLN A 137 -0.03 -21.81 3.94
CA GLN A 137 0.12 -21.97 5.39
C GLN A 137 -1.23 -21.92 6.13
N GLY A 138 -2.35 -21.86 5.40
CA GLY A 138 -3.69 -21.77 6.00
C GLY A 138 -4.00 -20.40 6.59
N ASP A 139 -3.29 -19.35 6.18
CA ASP A 139 -3.67 -17.97 6.51
C ASP A 139 -4.89 -17.55 5.69
N LEU A 140 -5.95 -17.12 6.37
CA LEU A 140 -7.20 -16.70 5.75
C LEU A 140 -7.28 -15.17 5.58
N ARG A 141 -6.30 -14.40 6.07
CA ARG A 141 -6.25 -12.94 5.90
C ARG A 141 -6.31 -12.53 4.42
N PRO A 142 -5.59 -13.16 3.46
CA PRO A 142 -5.72 -12.81 2.05
C PRO A 142 -7.14 -13.00 1.50
N ALA A 143 -7.83 -14.06 1.91
CA ALA A 143 -9.21 -14.32 1.49
C ALA A 143 -10.19 -13.31 2.11
N TYR A 144 -9.97 -12.90 3.37
CA TYR A 144 -10.76 -11.86 4.01
C TYR A 144 -10.56 -10.48 3.35
N LEU A 145 -9.32 -10.14 2.96
CA LEU A 145 -9.05 -8.91 2.19
C LEU A 145 -9.76 -8.92 0.82
N ALA A 146 -9.80 -10.08 0.15
CA ALA A 146 -10.61 -10.25 -1.06
C ALA A 146 -12.11 -10.03 -0.81
N TRP A 147 -12.62 -10.48 0.33
CA TRP A 147 -14.01 -10.25 0.73
C TRP A 147 -14.30 -8.77 0.99
N LEU A 148 -13.41 -8.05 1.70
CA LEU A 148 -13.54 -6.61 1.92
C LEU A 148 -13.53 -5.82 0.62
N CYS A 149 -12.65 -6.17 -0.31
CA CYS A 149 -12.62 -5.56 -1.64
C CYS A 149 -13.97 -5.75 -2.36
N GLY A 150 -14.63 -6.90 -2.22
CA GLY A 150 -15.94 -7.12 -2.84
C GLY A 150 -17.06 -6.36 -2.18
N LEU A 151 -17.00 -6.25 -0.85
CA LEU A 151 -17.90 -5.38 -0.11
C LEU A 151 -17.74 -3.92 -0.57
N GLN A 152 -16.52 -3.47 -0.86
CA GLN A 152 -16.26 -2.09 -1.24
C GLN A 152 -16.76 -1.76 -2.65
N GLU A 153 -16.68 -2.73 -3.57
CA GLU A 153 -17.13 -2.60 -4.96
C GLU A 153 -18.65 -2.87 -5.12
N GLY A 154 -19.38 -3.01 -4.01
CA GLY A 154 -20.83 -3.20 -4.02
C GLY A 154 -21.26 -4.59 -4.51
N GLU A 155 -20.36 -5.57 -4.50
CA GLU A 155 -20.65 -6.95 -4.90
C GLU A 155 -21.39 -7.74 -3.81
N ARG A 156 -21.69 -7.10 -2.67
CA ARG A 156 -22.33 -7.71 -1.50
C ARG A 156 -23.57 -6.93 -1.14
N GLU A 157 -24.63 -7.65 -0.84
CA GLU A 157 -25.86 -7.09 -0.28
C GLU A 157 -25.62 -6.59 1.15
N ASP A 158 -26.37 -5.58 1.58
CA ASP A 158 -26.25 -4.93 2.88
C ASP A 158 -26.46 -5.89 4.07
N ASP A 159 -27.31 -6.90 3.88
CA ASP A 159 -27.62 -7.94 4.87
C ASP A 159 -26.70 -9.17 4.77
N ALA A 160 -25.76 -9.18 3.81
CA ALA A 160 -24.81 -10.27 3.67
C ALA A 160 -24.02 -10.45 4.98
N PRO A 161 -23.97 -11.67 5.54
CA PRO A 161 -23.25 -11.91 6.77
C PRO A 161 -21.74 -11.78 6.55
N GLU A 162 -21.07 -11.10 7.47
CA GLU A 162 -19.61 -11.05 7.47
C GLU A 162 -19.04 -12.47 7.72
N PRO A 163 -18.12 -12.96 6.86
CA PRO A 163 -17.51 -14.27 7.03
C PRO A 163 -16.62 -14.28 8.29
N PRO A 164 -16.17 -15.46 8.74
CA PRO A 164 -15.30 -15.55 9.92
C PRO A 164 -14.09 -14.61 9.82
N VAL A 165 -13.94 -13.72 10.79
CA VAL A 165 -12.85 -12.73 10.82
C VAL A 165 -11.56 -13.43 11.23
N PRO A 166 -10.52 -13.47 10.36
CA PRO A 166 -9.24 -14.10 10.72
C PRO A 166 -8.53 -13.30 11.81
N ALA A 167 -7.69 -13.98 12.60
CA ALA A 167 -6.83 -13.32 13.58
C ALA A 167 -5.73 -12.50 12.89
N GLY A 168 -5.34 -11.38 13.48
CA GLY A 168 -4.21 -10.58 13.01
C GLY A 168 -4.50 -9.54 11.94
N LEU A 169 -5.75 -9.09 11.78
CA LEU A 169 -6.06 -7.96 10.89
C LEU A 169 -5.65 -6.61 11.47
N GLY A 170 -5.53 -6.51 12.81
CA GLY A 170 -5.05 -5.29 13.47
C GLY A 170 -3.59 -4.93 13.17
N LYS A 171 -2.82 -5.86 12.60
CA LYS A 171 -1.44 -5.64 12.17
C LYS A 171 -1.13 -6.52 10.96
N LEU A 172 -1.27 -5.94 9.77
CA LEU A 172 -0.86 -6.60 8.53
C LEU A 172 0.67 -6.70 8.45
N ASP A 173 1.17 -7.75 7.81
CA ASP A 173 2.57 -7.90 7.45
C ASP A 173 2.78 -7.41 6.00
N GLY A 174 4.03 -7.23 5.57
CA GLY A 174 4.35 -6.63 4.27
C GLY A 174 3.59 -7.23 3.07
N PRO A 175 3.46 -8.56 2.93
CA PRO A 175 2.64 -9.15 1.86
C PRO A 175 1.16 -8.82 1.94
N LEU A 176 0.59 -8.72 3.14
CA LEU A 176 -0.82 -8.36 3.33
C LEU A 176 -1.07 -6.86 3.15
N GLU A 177 -0.13 -6.01 3.58
CA GLU A 177 -0.15 -4.58 3.28
C GLU A 177 -0.12 -4.36 1.76
N ALA A 178 0.82 -5.01 1.06
CA ALA A 178 0.91 -4.94 -0.40
C ALA A 178 -0.37 -5.43 -1.09
N LEU A 179 -1.03 -6.47 -0.57
CA LEU A 179 -2.30 -6.95 -1.10
C LEU A 179 -3.44 -5.96 -0.84
N ALA A 180 -3.51 -5.38 0.36
CA ALA A 180 -4.53 -4.39 0.69
C ALA A 180 -4.40 -3.14 -0.17
N ASP A 181 -3.18 -2.66 -0.39
CA ASP A 181 -2.87 -1.54 -1.27
C ASP A 181 -3.21 -1.88 -2.73
N PHE A 182 -2.79 -3.06 -3.21
CA PHE A 182 -3.10 -3.53 -4.57
C PHE A 182 -4.60 -3.59 -4.85
N LEU A 183 -5.39 -4.02 -3.87
CA LEU A 183 -6.85 -4.09 -3.93
C LEU A 183 -7.54 -2.78 -3.54
N ARG A 184 -6.77 -1.72 -3.23
CA ARG A 184 -7.25 -0.40 -2.81
C ARG A 184 -8.28 -0.49 -1.70
N ILE A 185 -7.99 -1.32 -0.69
CA ILE A 185 -8.92 -1.55 0.42
C ILE A 185 -9.01 -0.29 1.26
N ASP A 186 -10.23 0.19 1.48
CA ASP A 186 -10.46 1.36 2.33
C ASP A 186 -9.90 1.14 3.74
N VAL A 187 -9.03 2.05 4.17
CA VAL A 187 -8.31 1.93 5.45
C VAL A 187 -9.25 1.94 6.66
N ASP A 188 -10.36 2.69 6.59
CA ASP A 188 -11.34 2.78 7.65
C ASP A 188 -12.24 1.52 7.67
N LEU A 189 -12.49 0.90 6.50
CA LEU A 189 -13.15 -0.40 6.37
C LEU A 189 -12.29 -1.53 6.95
N LEU A 190 -11.00 -1.57 6.61
CA LEU A 190 -10.05 -2.52 7.20
C LEU A 190 -9.94 -2.32 8.72
N ALA A 191 -9.91 -1.08 9.20
CA ALA A 191 -9.90 -0.80 10.63
C ALA A 191 -11.17 -1.27 11.34
N ALA A 192 -12.35 -1.09 10.73
CA ALA A 192 -13.62 -1.59 11.27
C ALA A 192 -13.66 -3.12 11.36
N ALA A 193 -13.12 -3.81 10.36
CA ALA A 193 -12.96 -5.26 10.36
C ALA A 193 -12.01 -5.73 11.49
N ALA A 194 -10.89 -5.04 11.64
CA ALA A 194 -9.87 -5.36 12.64
C ALA A 194 -10.40 -5.30 14.09
N GLU A 195 -11.45 -4.54 14.39
CA GLU A 195 -12.06 -4.49 15.73
C GLU A 195 -12.64 -5.82 16.21
N ALA A 196 -13.04 -6.73 15.30
CA ALA A 196 -13.44 -8.10 15.65
C ALA A 196 -12.36 -9.15 15.37
N SER A 197 -11.19 -8.73 14.89
CA SER A 197 -10.09 -9.64 14.63
C SER A 197 -9.43 -10.05 15.95
N PRO A 198 -9.35 -11.34 16.26
CA PRO A 198 -8.53 -11.80 17.37
C PRO A 198 -7.07 -11.38 17.19
N GLU A 199 -6.34 -11.26 18.29
CA GLU A 199 -4.89 -11.05 18.21
C GLU A 199 -4.22 -12.21 17.46
N PHE A 200 -3.23 -11.88 16.63
CA PHE A 200 -2.44 -12.90 15.96
C PHE A 200 -1.53 -13.60 16.97
N ASP A 201 -1.74 -14.89 17.13
CA ASP A 201 -0.86 -15.75 17.91
C ASP A 201 -0.17 -16.74 16.95
N ASP A 202 1.12 -16.52 16.67
CA ASP A 202 1.91 -17.46 15.87
C ASP A 202 2.19 -18.78 16.61
N ASP A 203 1.87 -18.82 17.91
CA ASP A 203 2.01 -19.92 18.88
C ASP A 203 3.05 -20.98 18.50
N GLU A 204 4.27 -20.51 18.32
CA GLU A 204 5.40 -21.39 18.09
C GLU A 204 5.62 -22.31 19.31
N ALA A 205 5.24 -21.82 20.50
CA ALA A 205 5.29 -22.57 21.75
C ALA A 205 4.33 -23.76 21.78
N GLY A 206 3.13 -23.65 21.22
CA GLY A 206 2.11 -24.71 21.14
C GLY A 206 2.30 -25.66 19.96
N LEU A 207 3.05 -25.27 18.93
CA LEU A 207 3.37 -26.14 17.80
C LEU A 207 4.11 -27.41 18.26
N VAL A 208 5.10 -27.27 19.14
CA VAL A 208 5.89 -28.43 19.62
C VAL A 208 5.04 -29.42 20.42
N PRO A 209 4.25 -29.01 21.44
CA PRO A 209 3.26 -29.86 22.10
C PRO A 209 2.29 -30.53 21.13
N TRP A 210 1.78 -29.80 20.14
CA TRP A 210 0.87 -30.36 19.14
C TRP A 210 1.53 -31.45 18.30
N VAL A 211 2.75 -31.21 17.79
CA VAL A 211 3.52 -32.24 17.06
C VAL A 211 3.75 -33.47 17.93
N LYS A 212 4.04 -33.30 19.22
CA LYS A 212 4.23 -34.42 20.16
C LYS A 212 2.94 -35.20 20.42
N ALA A 213 1.79 -34.54 20.37
CA ALA A 213 0.48 -35.17 20.56
C ALA A 213 -0.04 -35.92 19.32
N LEU A 214 0.55 -35.69 18.13
CA LEU A 214 0.17 -36.41 16.92
C LEU A 214 0.38 -37.92 17.06
N PRO A 215 -0.55 -38.76 16.56
CA PRO A 215 -0.34 -40.20 16.47
C PRO A 215 0.99 -40.57 15.80
N GLU A 216 1.60 -41.68 16.20
CA GLU A 216 2.87 -42.11 15.61
C GLU A 216 2.78 -42.26 14.08
N ALA A 217 1.67 -42.79 13.57
CA ALA A 217 1.42 -42.90 12.14
C ALA A 217 1.42 -41.53 11.42
N GLU A 218 0.85 -40.49 12.04
CA GLU A 218 0.83 -39.13 11.49
C GLU A 218 2.23 -38.52 11.47
N ARG A 219 3.00 -38.69 12.55
CA ARG A 219 4.40 -38.23 12.63
C ARG A 219 5.27 -38.93 11.59
N LEU A 220 5.15 -40.25 11.45
CA LEU A 220 5.84 -41.03 10.43
C LEU A 220 5.43 -40.61 9.01
N ARG A 221 4.15 -40.30 8.77
CA ARG A 221 3.68 -39.79 7.48
C ARG A 221 4.43 -38.52 7.09
N TRP A 222 4.53 -37.55 7.99
CA TRP A 222 5.26 -36.29 7.73
C TRP A 222 6.75 -36.52 7.46
N LEU A 223 7.42 -37.36 8.26
CA LEU A 223 8.84 -37.68 8.09
C LEU A 223 9.12 -38.42 6.76
N LEU A 224 8.29 -39.40 6.42
CA LEU A 224 8.41 -40.13 5.15
C LEU A 224 8.15 -39.23 3.95
N ARG A 225 7.21 -38.28 4.06
CA ARG A 225 6.95 -37.30 3.00
C ARG A 225 8.14 -36.38 2.81
N ALA A 226 8.78 -35.93 3.90
CA ALA A 226 10.02 -35.14 3.84
C ALA A 226 11.18 -35.90 3.19
N ALA A 227 11.32 -37.19 3.47
CA ALA A 227 12.36 -38.00 2.87
C ALA A 227 12.10 -38.29 1.38
N LYS A 228 10.84 -38.47 0.97
CA LYS A 228 10.44 -38.79 -0.42
C LYS A 228 10.38 -37.57 -1.33
N HIS A 229 10.08 -36.40 -0.77
CA HIS A 229 9.84 -35.17 -1.51
C HIS A 229 10.57 -33.98 -0.86
N PRO A 230 11.92 -34.00 -0.86
CA PRO A 230 12.72 -32.96 -0.21
C PRO A 230 12.50 -31.55 -0.78
N GLU A 231 11.97 -31.45 -2.00
CA GLU A 231 11.61 -30.22 -2.69
C GLU A 231 10.33 -29.54 -2.17
N LEU A 232 9.49 -30.26 -1.43
CA LEU A 232 8.22 -29.70 -0.94
C LEU A 232 8.42 -28.79 0.26
N ALA A 233 7.70 -27.67 0.29
CA ALA A 233 7.62 -26.76 1.43
C ALA A 233 6.78 -27.34 2.58
N LEU A 234 7.17 -28.50 3.12
CA LEU A 234 6.41 -29.25 4.14
C LEU A 234 6.20 -28.49 5.44
N GLY A 235 7.10 -27.56 5.78
CA GLY A 235 6.90 -26.67 6.92
C GLY A 235 5.62 -25.85 6.81
N ALA A 236 5.29 -25.37 5.60
CA ALA A 236 4.07 -24.61 5.35
C ALA A 236 2.81 -25.49 5.50
N GLU A 237 2.86 -26.73 5.01
CA GLU A 237 1.73 -27.67 5.16
C GLU A 237 1.51 -28.08 6.62
N LEU A 238 2.59 -28.29 7.38
CA LEU A 238 2.51 -28.63 8.80
C LEU A 238 1.94 -27.45 9.61
N ARG A 239 2.36 -26.21 9.29
CA ARG A 239 1.77 -24.98 9.84
C ARG A 239 0.28 -24.89 9.52
N ALA A 240 -0.12 -25.18 8.28
CA ALA A 240 -1.52 -25.19 7.88
C ALA A 240 -2.34 -26.23 8.66
N ALA A 241 -1.83 -27.46 8.79
CA ALA A 241 -2.46 -28.51 9.59
C ALA A 241 -2.59 -28.11 11.07
N TYR A 242 -1.55 -27.49 11.64
CA TYR A 242 -1.60 -26.97 13.01
C TYR A 242 -2.71 -25.92 13.17
N ARG A 243 -2.76 -24.92 12.28
CA ARG A 243 -3.79 -23.87 12.31
C ARG A 243 -5.19 -24.44 12.14
N GLN A 244 -5.39 -25.44 11.29
CA GLN A 244 -6.69 -26.10 11.14
C GLN A 244 -7.19 -26.74 12.44
N THR A 245 -6.31 -27.32 13.27
CA THR A 245 -6.73 -27.90 14.56
C THR A 245 -7.14 -26.85 15.61
N ARG A 246 -6.73 -25.59 15.42
CA ARG A 246 -7.03 -24.45 16.30
C ARG A 246 -8.05 -23.49 15.72
N ALA A 247 -8.43 -23.67 14.45
CA ALA A 247 -9.44 -22.85 13.81
C ALA A 247 -10.70 -22.88 14.68
N PRO A 248 -11.17 -21.72 15.19
CA PRO A 248 -12.37 -21.69 16.00
C PRO A 248 -13.52 -22.34 15.20
N VAL A 249 -14.41 -23.05 15.91
CA VAL A 249 -15.64 -23.57 15.31
C VAL A 249 -16.29 -22.42 14.54
N ARG A 250 -16.53 -22.63 13.23
CA ARG A 250 -17.05 -21.64 12.28
C ARG A 250 -18.24 -20.90 12.87
N SER A 251 -18.00 -19.79 13.53
CA SER A 251 -19.03 -18.86 13.94
C SER A 251 -19.02 -17.77 12.90
N ALA A 252 -20.10 -17.68 12.13
CA ALA A 252 -20.33 -16.51 11.31
C ALA A 252 -20.32 -15.31 12.24
N SER A 253 -19.67 -14.22 11.83
CA SER A 253 -19.84 -12.96 12.53
C SER A 253 -21.34 -12.66 12.54
N LEU A 254 -21.87 -12.20 13.68
CA LEU A 254 -23.24 -11.71 13.73
C LEU A 254 -23.40 -10.39 12.97
N ARG A 255 -22.27 -9.79 12.55
CA ARG A 255 -22.22 -8.51 11.88
C ARG A 255 -22.58 -8.66 10.40
N THR A 256 -23.34 -7.73 9.86
CA THR A 256 -23.62 -7.65 8.42
C THR A 256 -22.65 -6.73 7.69
N ALA A 257 -22.63 -6.81 6.36
CA ALA A 257 -21.98 -5.87 5.46
C ALA A 257 -22.32 -4.40 5.80
N ALA A 258 -23.60 -4.07 5.98
CA ALA A 258 -24.04 -2.72 6.31
C ALA A 258 -23.55 -2.23 7.69
N GLU A 259 -23.52 -3.11 8.69
CA GLU A 259 -23.01 -2.76 10.02
C GLU A 259 -21.50 -2.51 9.99
N LEU A 260 -20.76 -3.29 9.20
CA LEU A 260 -19.33 -3.09 8.99
C LEU A 260 -19.06 -1.75 8.28
N TRP A 261 -19.82 -1.43 7.23
CA TRP A 261 -19.72 -0.15 6.53
C TRP A 261 -20.05 1.05 7.41
N LYS A 262 -21.15 0.97 8.17
CA LYS A 262 -21.52 2.00 9.14
C LYS A 262 -20.40 2.23 10.17
N ARG A 263 -19.71 1.16 10.57
CA ARG A 263 -18.57 1.29 11.49
C ARG A 263 -17.37 1.97 10.81
N ALA A 264 -17.07 1.61 9.57
CA ALA A 264 -16.02 2.25 8.77
C ALA A 264 -16.25 3.76 8.63
N GLU A 265 -17.48 4.18 8.32
CA GLU A 265 -17.84 5.61 8.21
C GLU A 265 -17.61 6.37 9.53
N GLN A 266 -17.96 5.78 10.67
CA GLN A 266 -17.68 6.38 11.98
C GLN A 266 -16.19 6.54 12.26
N LEU A 267 -15.37 5.58 11.82
CA LEU A 267 -13.92 5.66 11.96
C LEU A 267 -13.34 6.74 11.05
N ARG A 268 -13.81 6.81 9.80
CA ARG A 268 -13.45 7.86 8.84
C ARG A 268 -13.73 9.25 9.40
N SER A 269 -14.95 9.52 9.86
CA SER A 269 -15.31 10.84 10.43
C SER A 269 -14.44 11.19 11.65
N LYS A 270 -14.08 10.21 12.49
CA LYS A 270 -13.18 10.44 13.62
C LYS A 270 -11.76 10.76 13.19
N ARG A 271 -11.26 10.08 12.14
CA ARG A 271 -9.92 10.30 11.58
C ARG A 271 -9.82 11.69 10.96
N GLU A 272 -10.76 12.04 10.08
CA GLU A 272 -10.84 13.36 9.43
C GLU A 272 -10.93 14.50 10.47
N ALA A 273 -11.76 14.35 11.50
CA ALA A 273 -11.85 15.34 12.57
C ALA A 273 -10.53 15.50 13.36
N ARG A 274 -9.78 14.40 13.57
CA ARG A 274 -8.46 14.44 14.22
C ARG A 274 -7.42 15.11 13.31
N GLU A 275 -7.42 14.80 12.02
CA GLU A 275 -6.53 15.40 11.02
C GLU A 275 -6.78 16.90 10.90
N ALA A 276 -8.03 17.33 10.75
CA ALA A 276 -8.41 18.74 10.73
C ALA A 276 -7.98 19.48 12.01
N ALA A 277 -8.24 18.89 13.18
CA ALA A 277 -7.83 19.48 14.45
C ALA A 277 -6.29 19.55 14.58
N ALA A 278 -5.56 18.56 14.08
CA ALA A 278 -4.09 18.56 14.05
C ALA A 278 -3.55 19.64 13.11
N GLN A 279 -4.14 19.80 11.93
CA GLN A 279 -3.80 20.85 10.98
C GLN A 279 -4.02 22.24 11.58
N THR A 280 -5.20 22.53 12.13
CA THR A 280 -5.48 23.82 12.79
C THR A 280 -4.52 24.09 13.96
N ARG A 281 -4.15 23.07 14.74
CA ARG A 281 -3.16 23.21 15.82
C ARG A 281 -1.76 23.52 15.28
N SER A 282 -1.37 22.88 14.18
CA SER A 282 -0.08 23.12 13.51
C SER A 282 0.00 24.54 12.97
N GLU A 283 -1.05 24.99 12.28
CA GLU A 283 -1.17 26.36 11.74
C GLU A 283 -1.15 27.41 12.86
N ALA A 284 -1.94 27.22 13.92
CA ALA A 284 -1.94 28.12 15.07
C ALA A 284 -0.59 28.15 15.79
N ALA A 285 0.11 27.00 15.88
CA ALA A 285 1.45 26.94 16.45
C ALA A 285 2.49 27.63 15.55
N ALA A 286 2.38 27.47 14.24
CA ALA A 286 3.24 28.15 13.26
C ALA A 286 3.04 29.66 13.33
N GLU A 287 1.80 30.15 13.39
CA GLU A 287 1.50 31.57 13.51
C GLU A 287 1.98 32.14 14.85
N ARG A 288 1.77 31.42 15.97
CA ARG A 288 2.34 31.83 17.27
C ARG A 288 3.85 31.89 17.27
N ARG A 289 4.53 30.93 16.60
CA ARG A 289 6.00 30.96 16.44
C ARG A 289 6.43 32.15 15.58
N ARG A 290 5.72 32.41 14.48
CA ARG A 290 5.96 33.57 13.62
C ARG A 290 5.80 34.87 14.39
N GLN A 291 4.69 35.03 15.11
CA GLN A 291 4.43 36.21 15.94
C GLN A 291 5.53 36.43 16.98
N LYS A 292 5.92 35.40 17.73
CA LYS A 292 7.03 35.49 18.70
C LYS A 292 8.37 35.88 18.05
N ARG A 293 8.66 35.38 16.85
CA ARG A 293 9.87 35.79 16.10
C ARG A 293 9.82 37.27 15.73
N LEU A 294 8.67 37.75 15.24
CA LEU A 294 8.50 39.17 14.90
C LEU A 294 8.56 40.08 16.14
N GLU A 295 8.01 39.65 17.28
CA GLU A 295 8.12 40.35 18.56
C GLU A 295 9.57 40.46 19.04
N ALA A 296 10.32 39.35 19.06
CA ALA A 296 11.74 39.36 19.40
C ALA A 296 12.56 40.23 18.44
N LEU A 297 12.20 40.24 17.15
CA LEU A 297 12.85 41.08 16.15
C LEU A 297 12.56 42.57 16.38
N ALA A 298 11.34 42.90 16.81
CA ALA A 298 10.95 44.26 17.16
C ALA A 298 11.75 44.78 18.36
N GLU A 299 11.96 43.96 19.39
CA GLU A 299 12.79 44.30 20.55
C GLU A 299 14.25 44.56 20.18
N ARG A 300 14.80 43.78 19.25
CA ARG A 300 16.21 43.91 18.81
C ARG A 300 16.46 45.12 17.92
N GLY A 301 15.45 45.64 17.24
CA GLY A 301 15.50 46.91 16.51
C GLY A 301 16.74 47.07 15.62
N ALA A 302 17.68 47.94 16.02
CA ALA A 302 18.88 48.24 15.24
C ALA A 302 19.90 47.08 15.17
N GLU A 303 19.94 46.20 16.18
CA GLU A 303 20.85 45.05 16.23
C GLU A 303 20.49 44.02 15.16
N ALA A 304 19.20 43.81 14.90
CA ALA A 304 18.72 42.91 13.85
C ALA A 304 19.17 43.37 12.44
N TRP A 305 19.20 44.69 12.21
CA TRP A 305 19.71 45.25 10.95
C TRP A 305 21.24 45.13 10.82
N ALA A 306 21.97 45.16 11.95
CA ALA A 306 23.41 44.91 11.97
C ALA A 306 23.72 43.43 11.67
N GLU A 307 22.97 42.51 12.28
CA GLU A 307 23.06 41.08 12.00
C GLU A 307 22.75 40.77 10.53
N LEU A 308 21.70 41.37 9.96
CA LEU A 308 21.37 41.21 8.55
C LEU A 308 22.57 41.60 7.66
N ALA A 309 23.21 42.74 7.95
CA ALA A 309 24.37 43.16 7.18
C ALA A 309 25.56 42.20 7.32
N GLN A 310 25.82 41.71 8.54
CA GLN A 310 26.88 40.73 8.80
C GLN A 310 26.64 39.44 8.00
N LYS A 311 25.42 38.90 8.02
CA LYS A 311 25.06 37.68 7.28
C LYS A 311 25.21 37.83 5.76
N VAL A 312 24.89 39.02 5.24
CA VAL A 312 25.12 39.34 3.81
C VAL A 312 26.62 39.41 3.48
N ASP A 313 27.44 39.93 4.39
CA ASP A 313 28.89 40.01 4.21
C ASP A 313 29.57 38.64 4.27
N GLU A 314 29.15 37.78 5.21
CA GLU A 314 29.57 36.38 5.38
C GLU A 314 29.03 35.44 4.29
N ARG A 315 28.18 35.94 3.39
CA ARG A 315 27.52 35.18 2.31
C ARG A 315 26.57 34.08 2.79
N GLU A 316 26.06 34.18 4.02
CA GLU A 316 24.96 33.33 4.53
C GLU A 316 23.61 33.76 3.93
N TYR A 317 23.48 33.71 2.61
CA TYR A 317 22.35 34.35 1.90
C TYR A 317 20.98 33.79 2.26
N GLU A 318 20.86 32.50 2.58
CA GLU A 318 19.58 31.90 3.00
C GLU A 318 19.09 32.50 4.32
N LYS A 319 19.97 32.54 5.32
CA LYS A 319 19.67 33.14 6.64
C LYS A 319 19.44 34.65 6.52
N ALA A 320 20.20 35.34 5.68
CA ALA A 320 20.00 36.76 5.41
C ALA A 320 18.65 37.05 4.75
N VAL A 321 18.23 36.23 3.78
CA VAL A 321 16.92 36.38 3.11
C VAL A 321 15.80 36.14 4.11
N ALA A 322 15.89 35.09 4.93
CA ALA A 322 14.91 34.83 5.99
C ALA A 322 14.77 36.01 6.97
N LEU A 323 15.90 36.54 7.47
CA LEU A 323 15.90 37.68 8.39
C LEU A 323 15.35 38.96 7.74
N ALA A 324 15.67 39.21 6.46
CA ALA A 324 15.12 40.36 5.73
C ALA A 324 13.61 40.23 5.48
N SER A 325 13.12 39.01 5.19
CA SER A 325 11.69 38.74 5.03
C SER A 325 10.93 38.90 6.35
N ASP A 326 11.50 38.48 7.48
CA ASP A 326 10.92 38.72 8.81
C ASP A 326 10.90 40.22 9.16
N LEU A 327 11.96 40.97 8.82
CA LEU A 327 11.98 42.44 9.00
C LEU A 327 10.95 43.16 8.12
N HIS A 328 10.75 42.69 6.89
CA HIS A 328 9.71 43.22 6.00
C HIS A 328 8.31 42.92 6.56
N ALA A 329 8.05 41.67 6.98
CA ALA A 329 6.78 41.26 7.58
C ALA A 329 6.47 42.04 8.87
N LEU A 330 7.49 42.32 9.70
CA LEU A 330 7.37 43.18 10.86
C LEU A 330 6.97 44.61 10.48
N ALA A 331 7.61 45.17 9.46
CA ALA A 331 7.32 46.52 8.98
C ALA A 331 5.93 46.63 8.36
N GLU A 332 5.44 45.60 7.68
CA GLU A 332 4.07 45.50 7.17
C GLU A 332 3.04 45.50 8.30
N ARG A 333 3.24 44.64 9.32
CA ARG A 333 2.37 44.56 10.51
C ARG A 333 2.27 45.90 11.25
N ASP A 334 3.39 46.60 11.39
CA ASP A 334 3.48 47.85 12.15
C ASP A 334 3.15 49.10 11.30
N GLY A 335 2.84 48.96 10.01
CA GLY A 335 2.57 50.08 9.09
C GLY A 335 3.80 50.94 8.77
N LYS A 336 5.02 50.38 8.89
CA LYS A 336 6.32 51.05 8.76
C LYS A 336 7.11 50.63 7.51
N LEU A 337 6.42 50.22 6.45
CA LEU A 337 7.05 49.77 5.20
C LEU A 337 8.00 50.84 4.60
N GLU A 338 7.61 52.11 4.61
CA GLU A 338 8.46 53.20 4.11
C GLU A 338 9.80 53.30 4.87
N ALA A 339 9.77 53.09 6.20
CA ALA A 339 10.97 53.09 7.02
C ALA A 339 11.85 51.86 6.76
N PHE A 340 11.23 50.70 6.48
CA PHE A 340 11.95 49.51 6.04
C PHE A 340 12.64 49.76 4.69
N ASP A 341 11.92 50.28 3.70
CA ASP A 341 12.44 50.53 2.35
C ASP A 341 13.60 51.53 2.36
N ALA A 342 13.47 52.60 3.14
CA ALA A 342 14.55 53.57 3.31
C ALA A 342 15.82 52.92 3.90
N ARG A 343 15.66 52.06 4.91
CA ARG A 343 16.78 51.39 5.58
C ARG A 343 17.37 50.26 4.73
N PHE A 344 16.55 49.54 3.99
CA PHE A 344 16.95 48.51 3.05
C PHE A 344 17.70 49.12 1.84
N ALA A 345 17.28 50.30 1.37
CA ALA A 345 17.99 51.04 0.33
C ALA A 345 19.36 51.53 0.80
N GLN A 346 19.50 51.97 2.05
CA GLN A 346 20.81 52.30 2.64
C GLN A 346 21.72 51.07 2.72
N LEU A 347 21.18 49.92 3.15
CA LEU A 347 21.91 48.65 3.17
C LEU A 347 22.39 48.24 1.77
N LYS A 348 21.54 48.40 0.75
CA LYS A 348 21.87 48.15 -0.66
C LYS A 348 22.98 49.05 -1.19
N LYS A 349 23.00 50.32 -0.80
CA LYS A 349 24.09 51.24 -1.14
C LYS A 349 25.41 50.81 -0.50
N ARG A 350 25.39 50.40 0.78
CA ARG A 350 26.58 49.94 1.52
C ARG A 350 27.13 48.62 0.97
N LEU A 351 26.25 47.69 0.61
CA LEU A 351 26.60 46.34 0.16
C LEU A 351 26.42 46.15 -1.36
N ALA A 352 26.71 47.18 -2.16
CA ALA A 352 26.48 47.19 -3.61
C ALA A 352 27.22 46.07 -4.38
N ARG A 353 28.30 45.53 -3.80
CA ARG A 353 29.08 44.41 -4.35
C ARG A 353 28.44 43.02 -4.09
N ARG A 354 27.37 42.93 -3.28
CA ARG A 354 26.70 41.68 -2.88
C ARG A 354 25.33 41.50 -3.57
N LYS A 355 25.31 41.62 -4.90
CA LYS A 355 24.08 41.55 -5.72
C LYS A 355 23.26 40.27 -5.52
N GLY A 356 23.93 39.13 -5.30
CA GLY A 356 23.29 37.83 -5.14
C GLY A 356 22.29 37.71 -3.98
N PHE A 357 22.48 38.47 -2.89
CA PHE A 357 21.49 38.54 -1.81
C PHE A 357 20.22 39.28 -2.25
N PHE A 358 20.37 40.47 -2.83
CA PHE A 358 19.23 41.32 -3.24
C PHE A 358 18.39 40.65 -4.33
N ASP A 359 19.01 39.91 -5.25
CA ASP A 359 18.29 39.16 -6.28
C ASP A 359 17.49 37.99 -5.69
N ARG A 360 18.03 37.31 -4.66
CA ARG A 360 17.33 36.23 -3.93
C ARG A 360 16.19 36.78 -3.08
N PHE A 361 16.41 37.88 -2.36
CA PHE A 361 15.37 38.55 -1.58
C PHE A 361 14.22 39.04 -2.48
N LYS A 362 14.54 39.68 -3.63
CA LYS A 362 13.52 40.09 -4.61
C LYS A 362 12.73 38.90 -5.16
N ARG A 363 13.36 37.73 -5.31
CA ARG A 363 12.69 36.50 -5.71
C ARG A 363 11.77 35.96 -4.62
N ALA A 364 12.21 36.01 -3.35
CA ALA A 364 11.43 35.58 -2.20
C ALA A 364 10.22 36.50 -1.89
N MET A 365 10.32 37.79 -2.22
CA MET A 365 9.25 38.77 -2.02
C MET A 365 8.29 38.91 -3.20
N ARG A 366 8.52 38.20 -4.32
CA ARG A 366 7.52 38.12 -5.39
C ARG A 366 6.37 37.24 -4.91
N PRO A 367 5.10 37.63 -5.10
CA PRO A 367 3.99 36.72 -4.87
C PRO A 367 4.21 35.46 -5.72
N SER A 368 4.13 34.30 -5.08
CA SER A 368 4.14 33.01 -5.77
C SER A 368 2.94 33.00 -6.72
N VAL A 369 3.17 33.11 -8.03
CA VAL A 369 2.16 32.72 -9.03
C VAL A 369 2.25 31.20 -9.11
N ALA A 370 1.72 30.53 -8.11
CA ALA A 370 1.51 29.09 -8.08
C ALA A 370 0.37 28.79 -7.11
N GLU A 371 -0.84 29.02 -7.59
CA GLU A 371 -2.10 28.42 -7.13
C GLU A 371 -3.18 28.86 -8.14
N TYR A 372 -3.12 28.28 -9.33
CA TYR A 372 -4.19 28.09 -10.31
C TYR A 372 -3.52 27.42 -11.51
N PHE A 373 -3.38 26.10 -11.44
CA PHE A 373 -3.59 25.13 -12.52
C PHE A 373 -3.44 23.74 -11.94
#